data_AF-A0A2N9J5K9-F1
#
_entry.id   AF-A0A2N9J5K9-F1
#
_cell.length_a   1.000
_cell.length_b   1.000
_cell.length_c   1.000
_cell.angle_alpha   90.00
_cell.angle_beta   90.00
_cell.angle_gamma   90.00
#
_symmetry.space_group_name_H-M   'P 1'
#
loop_
_entity.id
_entity.type
_entity.pdbx_description
1 polymer ?
#
loop_
_entity_poly.entity_id
_entity_poly.type
_entity_poly.pdbx_seq_one_letter_code
_entity_poly.pdbx_strand_id
1 'polypeptide(L)'
;MASAYAFAPSSTELNFSFRSSISPQRYRHFVPGAHSGFWAKTSPRIINHQNPSSSFVVPKRPSKNWELRSFNSVELDRNVTSDDEDEMSEGFLEAIEELERMAREPSDILEEMNERLSAKELQLVLVYFAQEGRDSWCALEVFEWLKKENKVDKETMELMVSIMCGWVKKLIEKGNEVGDVVDLLVDMDCVGLKPGFSMIEKVISLYWEMGMKERVVVFVEEVLRRGYGDADDGEEDGHKGGPTGYLAWKMMVDGNYRDAVKLVIDLRESGLKPEVYSHLIAMTAVVKELNEFAKALRKLKGFARAGLITELDEENVRLIEKYQLDILADGVRLSNWVMQEGSSSISGVVHERLLAMYICAGRGLEAERQLWEMKLVGKEADGDLYDIVLAICASQKEASSIARLFTRIEVASSLRKKKSLSWLLRGYVKGGHYDDAAETLIKMLDLGLNPDYLDRAAVLQGLRKGIHRSGNVETYLKLCKRLSDASLIGPALVYLYMKKYKLWVIKML
;
A
#
# COMPACT_ATOMS: atom_id res chain seq x y z
N MET A 1 46.13 26.14 24.48
CA MET A 1 46.71 25.14 25.41
C MET A 1 45.59 24.80 26.39
N ALA A 2 44.92 23.67 26.14
CA ALA A 2 45.05 22.44 26.95
C ALA A 2 44.41 22.64 28.34
N SER A 3 43.22 22.05 28.57
CA SER A 3 43.07 20.80 29.36
C SER A 3 42.92 21.10 30.86
N ALA A 4 42.12 20.43 31.67
CA ALA A 4 41.04 19.47 31.52
C ALA A 4 40.36 19.37 32.89
N TYR A 5 39.18 18.77 32.86
CA TYR A 5 38.44 18.19 33.97
C TYR A 5 39.30 17.32 34.90
N ALA A 6 38.88 17.25 36.17
CA ALA A 6 39.23 16.17 37.09
C ALA A 6 38.22 16.09 38.26
N PHE A 7 37.45 14.99 38.28
CA PHE A 7 37.00 14.16 39.43
C PHE A 7 36.18 14.81 40.58
N ALA A 8 35.27 14.17 41.33
CA ALA A 8 34.52 12.91 41.28
C ALA A 8 33.39 13.01 42.38
N PRO A 9 33.01 11.99 43.17
CA PRO A 9 31.76 11.22 43.08
C PRO A 9 30.90 11.19 44.37
N SER A 10 29.75 10.49 44.36
CA SER A 10 29.04 9.75 45.47
C SER A 10 27.51 9.83 45.28
N SER A 11 26.84 8.76 44.84
CA SER A 11 26.27 7.61 45.59
C SER A 11 25.11 7.96 46.53
N THR A 12 23.87 7.61 46.17
CA THR A 12 22.99 6.72 46.98
C THR A 12 21.71 6.36 46.21
N GLU A 13 21.30 5.11 46.39
CA GLU A 13 20.11 4.43 45.86
C GLU A 13 18.81 5.08 46.34
N LEU A 14 17.71 4.84 45.60
CA LEU A 14 16.40 4.45 46.17
C LEU A 14 15.42 4.03 45.05
N ASN A 15 15.03 2.75 45.10
CA ASN A 15 13.90 2.19 44.37
C ASN A 15 12.58 2.83 44.80
N PHE A 16 11.72 3.21 43.85
CA PHE A 16 10.27 3.22 44.04
C PHE A 16 9.56 2.89 42.72
N SER A 17 8.93 1.72 42.67
CA SER A 17 7.79 1.46 41.78
C SER A 17 6.56 2.10 42.41
N PHE A 18 5.75 2.87 41.66
CA PHE A 18 4.30 2.90 41.81
C PHE A 18 3.61 3.47 40.57
N ARG A 19 2.58 2.76 40.13
CA ARG A 19 1.51 3.17 39.21
C ARG A 19 0.72 4.35 39.81
N SER A 20 0.23 5.28 38.97
CA SER A 20 -1.19 5.73 38.98
C SER A 20 -1.49 6.79 37.92
N SER A 21 -2.28 6.39 36.91
CA SER A 21 -3.54 7.01 36.45
C SER A 21 -3.74 8.53 36.50
N ILE A 22 -3.91 9.16 35.32
CA ILE A 22 -4.87 10.26 35.09
C ILE A 22 -5.58 10.03 33.74
N SER A 23 -6.91 10.10 33.80
CA SER A 23 -7.94 9.93 32.76
C SER A 23 -7.96 10.97 31.64
N PRO A 24 -8.43 10.65 30.42
CA PRO A 24 -8.93 11.64 29.48
C PRO A 24 -10.44 11.89 29.69
N GLN A 25 -10.79 13.16 29.95
CA GLN A 25 -12.18 13.64 29.98
C GLN A 25 -12.82 13.53 28.58
N ARG A 26 -13.98 12.88 28.53
CA ARG A 26 -14.86 12.77 27.35
C ARG A 26 -15.54 14.11 27.07
N TYR A 27 -15.43 14.59 25.83
CA TYR A 27 -16.42 15.52 25.26
C TYR A 27 -17.62 14.71 24.71
N ARG A 28 -18.82 15.08 25.18
CA ARG A 28 -20.12 14.53 24.80
C ARG A 28 -20.55 15.07 23.43
N HIS A 29 -20.99 14.19 22.54
CA HIS A 29 -21.94 14.55 21.48
C HIS A 29 -23.32 13.95 21.80
N PHE A 30 -24.33 14.80 21.73
CA PHE A 30 -25.75 14.57 21.94
C PHE A 30 -26.37 13.81 20.75
N VAL A 31 -27.23 12.83 21.02
CA VAL A 31 -28.19 12.23 20.07
C VAL A 31 -29.56 12.19 20.79
N PRO A 32 -30.67 12.62 20.17
CA PRO A 32 -32.00 12.53 20.76
C PRO A 32 -32.63 11.14 20.51
N GLY A 33 -33.37 10.66 21.51
CA GLY A 33 -33.82 9.27 21.62
C GLY A 33 -35.24 8.96 21.14
N ALA A 34 -35.62 7.70 21.33
CA ALA A 34 -37.00 7.21 21.33
C ALA A 34 -37.13 6.04 22.33
N HIS A 35 -38.27 6.02 23.04
CA HIS A 35 -38.54 5.26 24.25
C HIS A 35 -38.93 3.79 24.04
N SER A 36 -38.64 3.00 25.09
CA SER A 36 -38.99 1.60 25.32
C SER A 36 -40.47 1.35 25.66
N GLY A 37 -40.93 0.12 25.41
CA GLY A 37 -42.06 -0.49 26.10
C GLY A 37 -41.90 -2.02 26.18
N PHE A 38 -41.55 -2.52 27.36
CA PHE A 38 -41.61 -3.94 27.75
C PHE A 38 -43.06 -4.34 28.05
N TRP A 39 -43.39 -5.63 28.02
CA TRP A 39 -44.11 -6.35 29.09
C TRP A 39 -44.03 -7.88 28.89
N ALA A 40 -43.78 -8.58 29.99
CA ALA A 40 -43.69 -10.03 30.12
C ALA A 40 -45.05 -10.67 30.40
N LYS A 41 -45.19 -12.00 30.20
CA LYS A 41 -45.93 -12.92 31.09
C LYS A 41 -45.85 -14.42 30.69
N THR A 42 -45.24 -15.19 31.60
CA THR A 42 -45.71 -16.45 32.25
C THR A 42 -46.27 -17.65 31.45
N SER A 43 -45.65 -18.82 31.70
CA SER A 43 -46.09 -20.22 31.46
C SER A 43 -47.33 -20.62 32.31
N PRO A 44 -47.94 -21.84 32.16
CA PRO A 44 -47.44 -23.03 32.91
C PRO A 44 -47.76 -24.47 32.36
N ARG A 45 -46.91 -25.44 32.78
CA ARG A 45 -47.08 -26.86 33.27
C ARG A 45 -48.16 -27.82 32.71
N ILE A 46 -47.80 -29.11 32.54
CA ILE A 46 -48.26 -30.30 33.33
C ILE A 46 -47.53 -31.61 32.89
N ILE A 47 -47.57 -32.61 33.77
CA ILE A 47 -46.69 -33.77 34.02
C ILE A 47 -47.37 -35.12 33.63
N ASN A 48 -46.56 -36.15 33.28
CA ASN A 48 -46.57 -37.57 33.75
C ASN A 48 -46.75 -38.78 32.79
N HIS A 49 -45.81 -39.73 33.00
CA HIS A 49 -45.87 -41.22 33.03
C HIS A 49 -46.40 -42.05 31.85
N GLN A 50 -45.60 -43.03 31.35
CA GLN A 50 -45.58 -44.47 31.75
C GLN A 50 -44.88 -45.34 30.68
N ASN A 51 -44.02 -46.28 31.11
CA ASN A 51 -43.65 -47.49 30.35
C ASN A 51 -44.68 -48.59 30.63
N PRO A 52 -44.89 -49.53 29.68
CA PRO A 52 -44.56 -50.92 30.00
C PRO A 52 -43.89 -51.69 28.84
N SER A 53 -43.32 -52.82 29.23
CA SER A 53 -42.48 -53.77 28.50
C SER A 53 -43.20 -54.73 27.53
N SER A 54 -42.40 -55.25 26.60
CA SER A 54 -42.43 -56.55 25.89
C SER A 54 -43.44 -56.80 24.76
N SER A 55 -42.92 -56.91 23.54
CA SER A 55 -43.08 -58.11 22.71
C SER A 55 -42.02 -58.12 21.60
N PHE A 56 -41.31 -59.24 21.47
CA PHE A 56 -40.47 -59.55 20.32
C PHE A 56 -41.36 -59.67 19.09
N VAL A 57 -41.27 -58.71 18.20
CA VAL A 57 -41.68 -58.83 16.80
C VAL A 57 -40.51 -58.31 15.99
N VAL A 58 -39.97 -59.15 15.11
CA VAL A 58 -39.00 -58.73 14.09
C VAL A 58 -39.74 -57.87 13.07
N PRO A 59 -39.43 -56.57 12.90
CA PRO A 59 -39.87 -55.84 11.74
C PRO A 59 -38.68 -55.70 10.78
N LYS A 60 -38.97 -55.93 9.50
CA LYS A 60 -38.09 -55.66 8.37
C LYS A 60 -37.42 -54.29 8.51
N ARG A 61 -36.15 -54.22 8.09
CA ARG A 61 -35.35 -52.99 7.97
C ARG A 61 -36.21 -51.83 7.45
N PRO A 62 -36.28 -50.69 8.14
CA PRO A 62 -36.81 -49.48 7.54
C PRO A 62 -35.77 -48.94 6.56
N SER A 63 -36.21 -48.65 5.34
CA SER A 63 -35.53 -47.76 4.41
C SER A 63 -35.22 -46.46 5.15
N LYS A 64 -33.94 -46.12 5.31
CA LYS A 64 -33.54 -44.82 5.83
C LYS A 64 -33.99 -43.79 4.79
N ASN A 65 -35.04 -43.03 5.11
CA ASN A 65 -35.34 -41.80 4.38
C ASN A 65 -34.17 -40.84 4.60
N TRP A 66 -33.33 -40.68 3.58
CA TRP A 66 -32.36 -39.61 3.52
C TRP A 66 -33.13 -38.31 3.30
N GLU A 67 -33.45 -37.59 4.37
CA GLU A 67 -33.81 -36.18 4.25
C GLU A 67 -32.51 -35.42 3.92
N LEU A 68 -32.12 -35.42 2.63
CA LEU A 68 -31.13 -34.48 2.10
C LEU A 68 -31.69 -33.07 2.31
N ARG A 69 -31.25 -32.40 3.37
CA ARG A 69 -31.40 -30.94 3.45
C ARG A 69 -30.80 -30.37 2.17
N SER A 70 -31.57 -29.53 1.49
CA SER A 70 -31.16 -28.82 0.28
C SER A 70 -29.71 -28.35 0.37
N PHE A 71 -28.95 -28.55 -0.71
CA PHE A 71 -27.51 -28.28 -0.89
C PHE A 71 -27.07 -26.80 -0.67
N ASN A 72 -27.84 -26.01 0.09
CA ASN A 72 -27.71 -24.57 0.32
C ASN A 72 -26.61 -24.19 1.34
N SER A 73 -25.83 -25.14 1.86
CA SER A 73 -24.80 -24.88 2.90
C SER A 73 -23.43 -24.53 2.32
N VAL A 74 -23.25 -24.67 1.01
CA VAL A 74 -22.16 -24.08 0.24
C VAL A 74 -22.76 -22.84 -0.43
N GLU A 75 -22.31 -21.63 -0.07
CA GLU A 75 -22.66 -20.40 -0.80
C GLU A 75 -22.06 -20.49 -2.21
N LEU A 76 -22.70 -21.24 -3.10
CA LEU A 76 -22.40 -21.29 -4.52
C LEU A 76 -23.25 -20.25 -5.22
N ASP A 77 -22.63 -19.31 -5.95
CA ASP A 77 -23.34 -18.37 -6.84
C ASP A 77 -24.02 -19.10 -8.04
N ARG A 78 -23.80 -20.42 -8.17
CA ARG A 78 -24.35 -21.27 -9.22
C ARG A 78 -25.15 -22.40 -8.57
N ASN A 79 -26.48 -22.30 -8.61
CA ASN A 79 -27.36 -23.41 -8.26
C ASN A 79 -27.09 -24.56 -9.25
N VAL A 80 -26.35 -25.58 -8.81
CA VAL A 80 -26.18 -26.84 -9.56
C VAL A 80 -27.51 -27.58 -9.71
N THR A 81 -28.50 -27.22 -8.88
CA THR A 81 -29.89 -27.66 -9.01
C THR A 81 -30.67 -26.69 -9.90
N SER A 82 -30.53 -26.80 -11.22
CA SER A 82 -31.63 -26.37 -12.11
C SER A 82 -32.78 -27.36 -11.95
N ASP A 83 -34.01 -26.85 -11.94
CA ASP A 83 -35.35 -27.45 -11.72
C ASP A 83 -35.72 -28.78 -12.44
N ASP A 84 -34.76 -29.61 -12.86
CA ASP A 84 -35.04 -30.94 -13.35
C ASP A 84 -34.89 -31.94 -12.19
N GLU A 85 -36.02 -32.36 -11.62
CA GLU A 85 -36.14 -33.52 -10.72
C GLU A 85 -35.81 -34.81 -11.49
N ASP A 86 -34.56 -34.98 -11.94
CA ASP A 86 -34.06 -36.30 -12.30
C ASP A 86 -33.87 -37.08 -10.98
N GLU A 87 -34.69 -38.10 -10.74
CA GLU A 87 -34.53 -39.05 -9.63
C GLU A 87 -33.06 -39.47 -9.55
N MET A 88 -32.37 -39.08 -8.46
CA MET A 88 -30.97 -39.46 -8.24
C MET A 88 -30.85 -40.97 -8.33
N SER A 89 -29.91 -41.48 -9.13
CA SER A 89 -29.84 -42.91 -9.39
C SER A 89 -29.54 -43.71 -8.11
N GLU A 90 -30.00 -44.96 -8.06
CA GLU A 90 -29.60 -45.90 -7.00
C GLU A 90 -28.06 -46.04 -6.93
N GLY A 91 -27.37 -45.88 -8.07
CA GLY A 91 -25.91 -45.85 -8.13
C GLY A 91 -25.30 -44.67 -7.38
N PHE A 92 -25.88 -43.48 -7.46
CA PHE A 92 -25.41 -42.31 -6.71
C PHE A 92 -25.53 -42.51 -5.19
N LEU A 93 -26.68 -43.02 -4.72
CA LEU A 93 -26.91 -43.26 -3.30
C LEU A 93 -25.99 -44.35 -2.73
N GLU A 94 -25.77 -45.42 -3.48
CA GLU A 94 -24.83 -46.49 -3.13
C GLU A 94 -23.38 -45.98 -3.06
N ALA A 95 -23.00 -45.07 -3.97
CA ALA A 95 -21.66 -44.47 -3.97
C ALA A 95 -21.42 -43.65 -2.71
N ILE A 96 -22.40 -42.82 -2.33
CA ILE A 96 -22.33 -42.05 -1.08
C ILE A 96 -22.23 -42.99 0.13
N GLU A 97 -23.05 -44.04 0.20
CA GLU A 97 -23.05 -44.96 1.35
C GLU A 97 -21.71 -45.69 1.50
N GLU A 98 -21.13 -46.20 0.41
CA GLU A 98 -19.83 -46.87 0.46
C GLU A 98 -18.67 -45.91 0.74
N LEU A 99 -18.69 -44.70 0.17
CA LEU A 99 -17.69 -43.66 0.45
C LEU A 99 -17.78 -43.19 1.91
N GLU A 100 -18.97 -43.03 2.49
CA GLU A 100 -19.15 -42.71 3.93
C GLU A 100 -18.68 -43.84 4.85
N ARG A 101 -18.75 -45.09 4.38
CA ARG A 101 -18.35 -46.27 5.17
C ARG A 101 -16.84 -46.36 5.37
N MET A 102 -16.03 -45.69 4.54
CA MET A 102 -14.57 -45.56 4.67
C MET A 102 -13.84 -46.91 4.83
N ALA A 103 -14.36 -47.98 4.22
CA ALA A 103 -13.84 -49.34 4.41
C ALA A 103 -12.90 -49.80 3.29
N ARG A 104 -12.86 -49.06 2.18
CA ARG A 104 -12.02 -49.25 0.99
C ARG A 104 -11.50 -47.88 0.57
N GLU A 105 -10.44 -47.84 -0.24
CA GLU A 105 -9.95 -46.58 -0.81
C GLU A 105 -11.03 -45.98 -1.73
N PRO A 106 -11.31 -44.66 -1.65
CA PRO A 106 -12.31 -44.02 -2.51
C PRO A 106 -12.10 -44.22 -4.00
N SER A 107 -10.84 -44.33 -4.45
CA SER A 107 -10.50 -44.70 -5.84
C SER A 107 -11.10 -46.04 -6.27
N ASP A 108 -11.02 -47.06 -5.42
CA ASP A 108 -11.51 -48.42 -5.73
C ASP A 108 -13.03 -48.44 -5.84
N ILE A 109 -13.70 -47.67 -4.98
CA ILE A 109 -15.16 -47.55 -4.97
C ILE A 109 -15.61 -46.81 -6.25
N LEU A 110 -14.94 -45.71 -6.59
CA LEU A 110 -15.28 -44.92 -7.79
C LEU A 110 -14.99 -45.69 -9.08
N GLU A 111 -13.93 -46.49 -9.15
CA GLU A 111 -13.62 -47.34 -10.31
C GLU A 111 -14.71 -48.39 -10.55
N GLU A 112 -15.22 -49.04 -9.50
CA GLU A 112 -16.31 -50.01 -9.58
C GLU A 112 -17.63 -49.37 -10.03
N MET A 113 -17.87 -48.13 -9.62
CA MET A 113 -19.12 -47.41 -9.87
C MET A 113 -19.07 -46.52 -11.12
N ASN A 114 -17.93 -46.51 -11.82
CA ASN A 114 -17.62 -45.59 -12.92
C ASN A 114 -18.65 -45.59 -14.06
N GLU A 115 -19.11 -46.78 -14.47
CA GLU A 115 -20.10 -46.96 -15.54
C GLU A 115 -21.54 -46.65 -15.10
N ARG A 116 -21.77 -46.52 -13.78
CA ARG A 116 -23.09 -46.32 -13.17
C ARG A 116 -23.37 -44.87 -12.81
N LEU A 117 -22.36 -44.00 -12.86
CA LEU A 117 -22.45 -42.59 -12.47
C LEU A 117 -22.29 -41.66 -13.68
N SER A 118 -23.23 -40.74 -13.83
CA SER A 118 -23.15 -39.64 -14.79
C SER A 118 -22.17 -38.56 -14.32
N ALA A 119 -21.72 -37.70 -15.25
CA ALA A 119 -20.86 -36.55 -14.92
C ALA A 119 -21.50 -35.58 -13.90
N LYS A 120 -22.83 -35.38 -13.97
CA LYS A 120 -23.59 -34.58 -13.00
C LYS A 120 -23.59 -35.24 -11.62
N GLU A 121 -23.75 -36.56 -11.55
CA GLU A 121 -23.73 -37.29 -10.28
C GLU A 121 -22.34 -37.26 -9.63
N LEU A 122 -21.27 -37.36 -10.42
CA LEU A 122 -19.90 -37.19 -9.93
C LEU A 122 -19.65 -35.78 -9.36
N GLN A 123 -20.19 -34.74 -10.01
CA GLN A 123 -20.19 -33.37 -9.45
C GLN A 123 -21.01 -33.27 -8.16
N LEU A 124 -22.16 -33.96 -8.06
CA LEU A 124 -22.96 -34.00 -6.85
C LEU A 124 -22.25 -34.74 -5.70
N VAL A 125 -21.47 -35.78 -5.99
CA VAL A 125 -20.62 -36.48 -5.00
C VAL A 125 -19.57 -35.50 -4.44
N LEU A 126 -18.91 -34.71 -5.30
CA LEU A 126 -17.98 -33.67 -4.85
C LEU A 126 -18.66 -32.65 -3.94
N VAL A 127 -19.82 -32.11 -4.34
CA VAL A 127 -20.58 -31.15 -3.54
C VAL A 127 -21.02 -31.76 -2.22
N TYR A 128 -21.41 -33.04 -2.21
CA TYR A 128 -21.84 -33.75 -1.01
C TYR A 128 -20.74 -33.85 0.05
N PHE A 129 -19.56 -34.34 -0.33
CA PHE A 129 -18.43 -34.46 0.60
C PHE A 129 -17.80 -33.10 0.96
N ALA A 130 -18.06 -32.07 0.16
CA ALA A 130 -17.64 -30.70 0.46
C ALA A 130 -18.47 -29.97 1.52
N GLN A 131 -19.62 -30.53 1.93
CA GLN A 131 -20.48 -29.92 2.94
C GLN A 131 -19.87 -29.90 4.35
N GLU A 132 -20.38 -29.03 5.20
CA GLU A 132 -19.91 -28.95 6.59
C GLU A 132 -20.18 -30.22 7.39
N GLY A 133 -19.15 -30.68 8.12
CA GLY A 133 -19.22 -31.87 8.95
C GLY A 133 -19.02 -33.18 8.18
N ARG A 134 -18.67 -33.10 6.89
CA ARG A 134 -18.25 -34.22 6.05
C ARG A 134 -16.74 -34.21 5.84
N ASP A 135 -16.23 -35.32 5.33
CA ASP A 135 -14.81 -35.51 5.11
C ASP A 135 -14.34 -34.72 3.88
N SER A 136 -13.72 -33.55 4.12
CA SER A 136 -13.17 -32.70 3.06
C SER A 136 -12.02 -33.39 2.31
N TRP A 137 -11.35 -34.36 2.95
CA TRP A 137 -10.31 -35.17 2.31
C TRP A 137 -10.91 -36.10 1.24
N CYS A 138 -12.06 -36.72 1.54
CA CYS A 138 -12.78 -37.55 0.57
C CYS A 138 -13.18 -36.75 -0.69
N ALA A 139 -13.59 -35.48 -0.53
CA ALA A 139 -13.86 -34.61 -1.69
C ALA A 139 -12.61 -34.34 -2.55
N LEU A 140 -11.43 -34.20 -1.93
CA LEU A 140 -10.16 -34.05 -2.64
C LEU A 140 -9.77 -35.34 -3.38
N GLU A 141 -9.96 -36.50 -2.76
CA GLU A 141 -9.69 -37.81 -3.39
C GLU A 141 -10.63 -38.12 -4.55
N VAL A 142 -11.93 -37.83 -4.40
CA VAL A 142 -12.90 -37.93 -5.51
C VAL A 142 -12.45 -37.05 -6.68
N PHE A 143 -11.97 -35.83 -6.41
CA PHE A 143 -11.47 -34.94 -7.44
C PHE A 143 -10.18 -35.46 -8.10
N GLU A 144 -9.25 -36.01 -7.31
CA GLU A 144 -8.02 -36.63 -7.81
C GLU A 144 -8.33 -37.79 -8.77
N TRP A 145 -9.28 -38.65 -8.39
CA TRP A 145 -9.72 -39.76 -9.22
C TRP A 145 -10.35 -39.26 -10.53
N LEU A 146 -11.25 -38.26 -10.47
CA LEU A 146 -11.83 -37.65 -11.67
C LEU A 146 -10.77 -37.10 -12.61
N LYS A 147 -9.68 -36.55 -12.06
CA LYS A 147 -8.56 -36.03 -12.83
C LYS A 147 -7.77 -37.15 -13.50
N LYS A 148 -7.51 -38.28 -12.81
CA LYS A 148 -6.86 -39.48 -13.37
C LYS A 148 -7.65 -40.07 -14.53
N GLU A 149 -8.98 -40.10 -14.40
CA GLU A 149 -9.90 -40.60 -15.44
C GLU A 149 -10.18 -39.59 -16.57
N ASN A 150 -9.52 -38.42 -16.56
CA ASN A 150 -9.71 -37.34 -17.54
C ASN A 150 -11.19 -36.89 -17.66
N LYS A 151 -11.93 -36.92 -16.55
CA LYS A 151 -13.34 -36.51 -16.43
C LYS A 151 -13.54 -35.09 -15.88
N VAL A 152 -12.45 -34.36 -15.65
CA VAL A 152 -12.51 -32.97 -15.19
C VAL A 152 -12.67 -32.04 -16.39
N ASP A 153 -13.90 -31.58 -16.59
CA ASP A 153 -14.19 -30.48 -17.52
C ASP A 153 -13.96 -29.11 -16.85
N LYS A 154 -14.11 -28.03 -17.64
CA LYS A 154 -13.93 -26.66 -17.15
C LYS A 154 -14.90 -26.34 -16.00
N GLU A 155 -16.13 -26.86 -16.05
CA GLU A 155 -17.15 -26.59 -15.05
C GLU A 155 -16.85 -27.29 -13.72
N THR A 156 -16.35 -28.53 -13.77
CA THR A 156 -15.91 -29.30 -12.59
C THR A 156 -14.70 -28.64 -11.93
N MET A 157 -13.79 -28.07 -12.73
CA MET A 157 -12.66 -27.30 -12.21
C MET A 157 -13.11 -25.99 -11.55
N GLU A 158 -14.02 -25.24 -12.15
CA GLU A 158 -14.62 -24.03 -11.56
C GLU A 158 -15.38 -24.34 -10.25
N LEU A 159 -16.14 -25.45 -10.24
CA LEU A 159 -16.85 -25.94 -9.05
C LEU A 159 -15.86 -26.25 -7.92
N MET A 160 -14.77 -26.94 -8.22
CA MET A 160 -13.76 -27.29 -7.22
C MET A 160 -13.08 -26.06 -6.63
N VAL A 161 -12.71 -25.08 -7.46
CA VAL A 161 -12.16 -23.79 -6.99
C VAL A 161 -13.15 -23.05 -6.07
N SER A 162 -14.44 -23.11 -6.38
CA SER A 162 -15.50 -22.52 -5.55
C SER A 162 -15.63 -23.20 -4.19
N ILE A 163 -15.65 -24.54 -4.17
CA ILE A 163 -15.66 -25.35 -2.96
C ILE A 163 -14.46 -24.99 -2.06
N MET A 164 -13.27 -24.89 -2.66
CA MET A 164 -12.04 -24.53 -1.96
C MET A 164 -12.08 -23.13 -1.36
N CYS A 165 -12.53 -22.13 -2.13
CA CYS A 165 -12.75 -20.78 -1.61
C CYS A 165 -13.72 -20.80 -0.42
N GLY A 166 -14.76 -21.64 -0.49
CA GLY A 166 -15.71 -21.87 0.59
C GLY A 166 -15.06 -22.46 1.85
N TRP A 167 -14.22 -23.48 1.71
CA TRP A 167 -13.48 -24.08 2.83
C TRP A 167 -12.50 -23.09 3.46
N VAL A 168 -11.72 -22.37 2.66
CA VAL A 168 -10.80 -21.32 3.15
C VAL A 168 -11.55 -20.23 3.91
N LYS A 169 -12.64 -19.70 3.33
CA LYS A 169 -13.48 -18.69 3.98
C LYS A 169 -13.96 -19.18 5.35
N LYS A 170 -14.46 -20.42 5.42
CA LYS A 170 -14.95 -21.03 6.66
C LYS A 170 -13.84 -21.25 7.69
N LEU A 171 -12.65 -21.68 7.27
CA LEU A 171 -11.51 -21.84 8.16
C LEU A 171 -11.13 -20.51 8.82
N ILE A 172 -11.10 -19.43 8.03
CA ILE A 172 -10.79 -18.09 8.53
C ILE A 172 -11.91 -17.56 9.44
N GLU A 173 -13.18 -17.73 9.07
CA GLU A 173 -14.34 -17.29 9.87
C GLU A 173 -14.43 -18.00 11.22
N LYS A 174 -14.10 -19.30 11.26
CA LYS A 174 -14.01 -20.08 12.51
C LYS A 174 -12.81 -19.70 13.37
N GLY A 175 -11.92 -18.85 12.86
CA GLY A 175 -10.77 -18.33 13.59
C GLY A 175 -9.62 -19.33 13.75
N ASN A 176 -9.58 -20.36 12.90
CA ASN A 176 -8.50 -21.37 12.87
C ASN A 176 -7.12 -20.73 12.68
N GLU A 177 -6.07 -21.51 12.95
CA GLU A 177 -4.70 -21.04 12.80
C GLU A 177 -4.39 -20.83 11.32
N VAL A 178 -3.41 -19.96 11.04
CA VAL A 178 -2.94 -19.74 9.67
C VAL A 178 -2.38 -21.04 9.09
N GLY A 179 -1.76 -21.88 9.92
CA GLY A 179 -1.27 -23.21 9.54
C GLY A 179 -2.36 -24.06 8.90
N ASP A 180 -3.55 -24.14 9.50
CA ASP A 180 -4.67 -24.94 8.98
C ASP A 180 -5.09 -24.50 7.56
N VAL A 181 -5.05 -23.19 7.28
CA VAL A 181 -5.37 -22.66 5.94
C VAL A 181 -4.29 -23.02 4.93
N VAL A 182 -3.01 -22.97 5.33
CA VAL A 182 -1.91 -23.34 4.43
C VAL A 182 -1.84 -24.84 4.24
N ASP A 183 -2.13 -25.64 5.27
CA ASP A 183 -2.19 -27.10 5.18
C ASP A 183 -3.31 -27.53 4.23
N LEU A 184 -4.48 -26.88 4.29
CA LEU A 184 -5.51 -27.07 3.27
C LEU A 184 -4.95 -26.80 1.86
N LEU A 185 -4.29 -25.67 1.64
CA LEU A 185 -3.68 -25.33 0.33
C LEU A 185 -2.64 -26.38 -0.14
N VAL A 186 -1.92 -27.01 0.79
CA VAL A 186 -0.99 -28.11 0.49
C VAL A 186 -1.76 -29.35 0.06
N ASP A 187 -2.81 -29.72 0.79
CA ASP A 187 -3.66 -30.87 0.44
C ASP A 187 -4.28 -30.70 -0.96
N MET A 188 -4.63 -29.46 -1.33
CA MET A 188 -5.09 -29.12 -2.68
C MET A 188 -4.01 -29.40 -3.74
N ASP A 189 -2.79 -28.99 -3.48
CA ASP A 189 -1.67 -29.19 -4.40
C ASP A 189 -1.34 -30.68 -4.57
N CYS A 190 -1.45 -31.47 -3.48
CA CYS A 190 -1.27 -32.92 -3.50
C CYS A 190 -2.25 -33.64 -4.44
N VAL A 191 -3.50 -33.18 -4.55
CA VAL A 191 -4.47 -33.72 -5.53
C VAL A 191 -4.32 -33.11 -6.93
N GLY A 192 -3.25 -32.35 -7.15
CA GLY A 192 -2.89 -31.72 -8.42
C GLY A 192 -3.72 -30.48 -8.74
N LEU A 193 -4.37 -29.87 -7.75
CA LEU A 193 -4.94 -28.54 -7.83
C LEU A 193 -3.91 -27.54 -7.33
N LYS A 194 -2.93 -27.22 -8.19
CA LYS A 194 -1.93 -26.20 -7.88
C LYS A 194 -2.63 -24.89 -7.50
N PRO A 195 -2.54 -24.42 -6.24
CA PRO A 195 -3.10 -23.12 -5.88
C PRO A 195 -2.26 -22.02 -6.54
N GLY A 196 -2.70 -21.56 -7.71
CA GLY A 196 -2.06 -20.44 -8.40
C GLY A 196 -2.21 -19.13 -7.62
N PHE A 197 -1.53 -18.08 -8.09
CA PHE A 197 -1.55 -16.75 -7.45
C PHE A 197 -2.98 -16.21 -7.21
N SER A 198 -3.94 -16.50 -8.08
CA SER A 198 -5.34 -16.09 -7.92
C SER A 198 -5.99 -16.61 -6.63
N MET A 199 -5.67 -17.84 -6.21
CA MET A 199 -6.17 -18.40 -4.95
C MET A 199 -5.53 -17.68 -3.76
N ILE A 200 -4.20 -17.49 -3.80
CA ILE A 200 -3.47 -16.78 -2.74
C ILE A 200 -3.97 -15.34 -2.59
N GLU A 201 -4.21 -14.65 -3.70
CA GLU A 201 -4.80 -13.31 -3.74
C GLU A 201 -6.17 -13.28 -3.04
N LYS A 202 -7.00 -14.30 -3.27
CA LYS A 202 -8.31 -14.44 -2.63
C LYS A 202 -8.18 -14.65 -1.13
N VAL A 203 -7.26 -15.51 -0.68
CA VAL A 203 -7.01 -15.74 0.76
C VAL A 203 -6.52 -14.46 1.45
N ILE A 204 -5.56 -13.76 0.84
CA ILE A 204 -5.08 -12.45 1.33
C ILE A 204 -6.25 -11.47 1.43
N SER A 205 -7.12 -11.44 0.42
CA SER A 205 -8.29 -10.56 0.43
C SER A 205 -9.26 -10.88 1.55
N LEU A 206 -9.54 -12.16 1.81
CA LEU A 206 -10.43 -12.59 2.89
C LEU A 206 -9.89 -12.19 4.27
N TYR A 207 -8.62 -12.46 4.57
CA TYR A 207 -8.03 -12.00 5.83
C TYR A 207 -8.01 -10.48 5.95
N TRP A 208 -7.75 -9.76 4.85
CA TRP A 208 -7.71 -8.29 4.83
C TRP A 208 -9.10 -7.68 5.11
N GLU A 209 -10.13 -8.18 4.44
CA GLU A 209 -11.53 -7.72 4.58
C GLU A 209 -12.10 -8.02 5.98
N MET A 210 -11.69 -9.12 6.58
CA MET A 210 -12.02 -9.45 7.97
C MET A 210 -11.21 -8.64 9.01
N GLY A 211 -10.31 -7.77 8.58
CA GLY A 211 -9.50 -6.93 9.47
C GLY A 211 -8.39 -7.68 10.22
N MET A 212 -8.09 -8.92 9.84
CA MET A 212 -7.08 -9.78 10.46
C MET A 212 -5.66 -9.47 9.94
N LYS A 213 -5.22 -8.21 10.10
CA LYS A 213 -3.97 -7.69 9.51
C LYS A 213 -2.70 -8.39 9.98
N GLU A 214 -2.65 -8.89 11.20
CA GLU A 214 -1.49 -9.64 11.70
C GLU A 214 -1.46 -11.05 11.10
N ARG A 215 -2.62 -11.71 11.02
CA ARG A 215 -2.73 -13.08 10.47
C ARG A 215 -2.40 -13.14 8.98
N VAL A 216 -2.76 -12.12 8.21
CA VAL A 216 -2.43 -12.08 6.77
C VAL A 216 -0.93 -11.95 6.52
N VAL A 217 -0.19 -11.26 7.41
CA VAL A 217 1.28 -11.19 7.32
C VAL A 217 1.88 -12.56 7.58
N VAL A 218 1.44 -13.25 8.65
CA VAL A 218 1.86 -14.63 8.96
C VAL A 218 1.51 -15.58 7.82
N PHE A 219 0.36 -15.40 7.17
CA PHE A 219 -0.03 -16.18 5.99
C PHE A 219 0.94 -15.99 4.83
N VAL A 220 1.29 -14.74 4.50
CA VAL A 220 2.28 -14.46 3.45
C VAL A 220 3.67 -15.01 3.81
N GLU A 221 4.08 -14.92 5.08
CA GLU A 221 5.34 -15.53 5.56
C GLU A 221 5.37 -17.04 5.33
N GLU A 222 4.29 -17.75 5.68
CA GLU A 222 4.20 -19.20 5.52
C GLU A 222 4.14 -19.62 4.05
N VAL A 223 3.39 -18.87 3.23
CA VAL A 223 3.32 -19.06 1.78
C VAL A 223 4.71 -18.93 1.13
N LEU A 224 5.48 -17.90 1.50
CA LEU A 224 6.87 -17.73 1.04
C LEU A 224 7.81 -18.81 1.55
N ARG A 225 7.64 -19.26 2.80
CA ARG A 225 8.48 -20.32 3.40
C ARG A 225 8.30 -21.66 2.69
N ARG A 226 7.09 -21.96 2.24
CA ARG A 226 6.75 -23.22 1.54
C ARG A 226 6.97 -23.15 0.01
N GLY A 227 7.18 -21.95 -0.55
CA GLY A 227 7.40 -21.75 -1.98
C GLY A 227 6.11 -21.70 -2.83
N TYR A 228 4.95 -21.52 -2.21
CA TYR A 228 3.69 -21.30 -2.94
C TYR A 228 3.68 -19.88 -3.53
N GLY A 229 3.56 -19.76 -4.85
CA GLY A 229 3.49 -18.46 -5.53
C GLY A 229 4.79 -17.97 -6.18
N ASP A 230 5.88 -18.75 -6.14
CA ASP A 230 6.95 -18.59 -7.12
C ASP A 230 6.44 -19.12 -8.47
N ALA A 231 6.28 -18.21 -9.43
CA ALA A 231 5.87 -18.53 -10.78
C ALA A 231 6.96 -19.40 -11.46
N ASP A 232 6.86 -20.72 -11.31
CA ASP A 232 7.56 -21.70 -12.17
C ASP A 232 6.63 -22.32 -13.24
N ASP A 233 5.45 -21.73 -13.45
CA ASP A 233 4.64 -22.04 -14.63
C ASP A 233 4.83 -20.89 -15.62
N GLY A 234 5.38 -21.20 -16.79
CA GLY A 234 5.84 -20.27 -17.83
C GLY A 234 4.76 -19.40 -18.49
N GLU A 235 4.07 -18.56 -17.72
CA GLU A 235 3.39 -17.38 -18.23
C GLU A 235 4.37 -16.21 -18.27
N GLU A 236 4.80 -15.92 -19.49
CA GLU A 236 5.58 -14.77 -19.93
C GLU A 236 4.77 -13.46 -19.77
N ASP A 237 4.26 -13.18 -18.57
CA ASP A 237 3.59 -11.92 -18.27
C ASP A 237 4.17 -11.35 -16.97
N GLY A 238 5.28 -10.62 -17.11
CA GLY A 238 6.09 -10.05 -16.02
C GLY A 238 5.39 -8.93 -15.22
N HIS A 239 4.07 -9.00 -15.05
CA HIS A 239 3.22 -7.99 -14.42
C HIS A 239 2.31 -8.54 -13.29
N LYS A 240 2.25 -9.85 -13.06
CA LYS A 240 1.53 -10.40 -11.89
C LYS A 240 2.44 -10.36 -10.65
N GLY A 241 2.17 -9.41 -9.75
CA GLY A 241 2.88 -9.30 -8.47
C GLY A 241 2.58 -10.51 -7.58
N GLY A 242 3.57 -11.04 -6.88
CA GLY A 242 3.35 -12.17 -5.98
C GLY A 242 2.65 -11.81 -4.66
N PRO A 243 2.48 -12.79 -3.75
CA PRO A 243 1.76 -12.64 -2.49
C PRO A 243 2.20 -11.41 -1.68
N THR A 244 3.51 -11.15 -1.63
CA THR A 244 4.06 -10.03 -0.87
C THR A 244 3.70 -8.70 -1.51
N GLY A 245 3.90 -8.59 -2.83
CA GLY A 245 3.55 -7.40 -3.59
C GLY A 245 2.06 -7.05 -3.47
N TYR A 246 1.19 -8.05 -3.53
CA TYR A 246 -0.25 -7.84 -3.40
C TYR A 246 -0.67 -7.31 -2.03
N LEU A 247 -0.15 -7.91 -0.94
CA LEU A 247 -0.43 -7.44 0.41
C LEU A 247 0.08 -6.01 0.63
N ALA A 248 1.30 -5.71 0.17
CA ALA A 248 1.86 -4.36 0.23
C ALA A 248 1.03 -3.35 -0.59
N TRP A 249 0.47 -3.78 -1.74
CA TRP A 249 -0.45 -2.95 -2.52
C TRP A 249 -1.75 -2.67 -1.77
N LYS A 250 -2.38 -3.68 -1.13
CA LYS A 250 -3.57 -3.46 -0.28
C LYS A 250 -3.29 -2.48 0.86
N MET A 251 -2.16 -2.63 1.55
CA MET A 251 -1.71 -1.67 2.57
C MET A 251 -1.60 -0.24 2.01
N MET A 252 -1.03 -0.09 0.80
CA MET A 252 -0.88 1.21 0.13
C MET A 252 -2.22 1.83 -0.28
N VAL A 253 -3.18 1.04 -0.75
CA VAL A 253 -4.54 1.50 -1.09
C VAL A 253 -5.25 2.07 0.14
N ASP A 254 -5.07 1.43 1.30
CA ASP A 254 -5.60 1.90 2.58
C ASP A 254 -4.82 3.10 3.17
N GLY A 255 -3.77 3.56 2.51
CA GLY A 255 -2.93 4.68 2.97
C GLY A 255 -1.88 4.31 4.03
N ASN A 256 -1.73 3.03 4.34
CA ASN A 256 -0.74 2.53 5.31
C ASN A 256 0.62 2.32 4.64
N TYR A 257 1.22 3.40 4.13
CA TYR A 257 2.45 3.35 3.33
C TYR A 257 3.65 2.81 4.11
N ARG A 258 3.81 3.26 5.36
CA ARG A 258 4.89 2.83 6.26
C ARG A 258 4.84 1.33 6.54
N ASP A 259 3.65 0.78 6.77
CA ASP A 259 3.46 -0.64 7.05
C ASP A 259 3.75 -1.48 5.80
N ALA A 260 3.36 -1.00 4.61
CA ALA A 260 3.70 -1.65 3.34
C ALA A 260 5.22 -1.73 3.11
N VAL A 261 5.95 -0.68 3.43
CA VAL A 261 7.42 -0.64 3.34
C VAL A 261 8.04 -1.61 4.34
N LYS A 262 7.57 -1.56 5.59
CA LYS A 262 8.06 -2.41 6.67
C LYS A 262 7.83 -3.89 6.39
N LEU A 263 6.66 -4.27 5.88
CA LEU A 263 6.35 -5.64 5.48
C LEU A 263 7.43 -6.24 4.58
N VAL A 264 7.76 -5.58 3.46
CA VAL A 264 8.73 -6.10 2.49
C VAL A 264 10.13 -6.19 3.08
N ILE A 265 10.50 -5.22 3.92
CA ILE A 265 11.79 -5.19 4.60
C ILE A 265 11.91 -6.32 5.62
N ASP A 266 10.92 -6.48 6.49
CA ASP A 266 10.90 -7.49 7.56
C ASP A 266 10.92 -8.91 6.94
N LEU A 267 10.17 -9.15 5.86
CA LEU A 267 10.18 -10.43 5.15
C LEU A 267 11.57 -10.74 4.58
N ARG A 268 12.23 -9.76 3.96
CA ARG A 268 13.58 -9.97 3.43
C ARG A 268 14.63 -10.16 4.53
N GLU A 269 14.53 -9.41 5.63
CA GLU A 269 15.45 -9.54 6.77
C GLU A 269 15.25 -10.83 7.55
N SER A 270 14.06 -11.42 7.52
CA SER A 270 13.80 -12.77 8.04
C SER A 270 14.34 -13.90 7.15
N GLY A 271 14.99 -13.57 6.03
CA GLY A 271 15.62 -14.53 5.12
C GLY A 271 14.67 -15.10 4.06
N LEU A 272 13.43 -14.61 3.99
CA LEU A 272 12.52 -14.92 2.88
C LEU A 272 12.94 -14.12 1.64
N LYS A 273 12.45 -14.53 0.48
CA LYS A 273 12.72 -13.86 -0.80
C LYS A 273 11.44 -13.26 -1.38
N PRO A 274 11.04 -12.05 -0.94
CA PRO A 274 9.94 -11.34 -1.57
C PRO A 274 10.22 -11.11 -3.06
N GLU A 275 9.17 -11.07 -3.86
CA GLU A 275 9.31 -10.96 -5.31
C GLU A 275 9.89 -9.58 -5.69
N VAL A 276 10.59 -9.45 -6.81
CA VAL A 276 11.19 -8.16 -7.23
C VAL A 276 10.11 -7.05 -7.33
N TYR A 277 8.90 -7.41 -7.76
CA TYR A 277 7.78 -6.48 -7.84
C TYR A 277 7.31 -5.96 -6.47
N SER A 278 7.41 -6.77 -5.40
CA SER A 278 7.06 -6.31 -4.03
C SER A 278 7.94 -5.16 -3.57
N HIS A 279 9.24 -5.23 -3.84
CA HIS A 279 10.19 -4.15 -3.57
C HIS A 279 9.84 -2.89 -4.37
N LEU A 280 9.44 -3.03 -5.63
CA LEU A 280 8.99 -1.89 -6.44
C LEU A 280 7.70 -1.27 -5.90
N ILE A 281 6.78 -2.04 -5.33
CA ILE A 281 5.59 -1.53 -4.65
C ILE A 281 5.99 -0.80 -3.36
N ALA A 282 6.86 -1.38 -2.53
CA ALA A 282 7.36 -0.73 -1.32
C ALA A 282 8.07 0.59 -1.64
N MET A 283 8.88 0.65 -2.71
CA MET A 283 9.47 1.92 -3.18
C MET A 283 8.40 2.94 -3.58
N THR A 284 7.30 2.51 -4.23
CA THR A 284 6.17 3.41 -4.52
C THR A 284 5.52 3.90 -3.21
N ALA A 285 5.38 3.04 -2.20
CA ALA A 285 4.86 3.42 -0.89
C ALA A 285 5.77 4.44 -0.19
N VAL A 286 7.10 4.31 -0.28
CA VAL A 286 8.08 5.32 0.19
C VAL A 286 7.80 6.69 -0.43
N VAL A 287 7.59 6.75 -1.75
CA VAL A 287 7.28 8.01 -2.46
C VAL A 287 5.96 8.61 -1.97
N LYS A 288 4.93 7.79 -1.77
CA LYS A 288 3.62 8.23 -1.28
C LYS A 288 3.70 8.77 0.15
N GLU A 289 4.44 8.08 1.03
CA GLU A 289 4.69 8.53 2.41
C GLU A 289 5.39 9.89 2.44
N LEU A 290 6.48 10.05 1.67
CA LEU A 290 7.18 11.34 1.59
C LEU A 290 6.31 12.47 1.05
N ASN A 291 5.40 12.17 0.13
CA ASN A 291 4.46 13.15 -0.39
C ASN A 291 3.43 13.59 0.66
N GLU A 292 2.85 12.65 1.42
CA GLU A 292 1.95 12.98 2.54
C GLU A 292 2.68 13.73 3.65
N PHE A 293 3.89 13.31 3.98
CA PHE A 293 4.78 14.02 4.89
C PHE A 293 5.04 15.46 4.42
N ALA A 294 5.35 15.67 3.15
CA ALA A 294 5.55 17.01 2.59
C ALA A 294 4.28 17.87 2.62
N LYS A 295 3.08 17.28 2.49
CA LYS A 295 1.80 17.98 2.66
C LYS A 295 1.55 18.35 4.13
N ALA A 296 1.83 17.43 5.06
CA ALA A 296 1.72 17.67 6.50
C ALA A 296 2.64 18.81 6.94
N LEU A 297 3.91 18.81 6.50
CA LEU A 297 4.85 19.89 6.77
C LEU A 297 4.41 21.25 6.22
N ARG A 298 3.77 21.27 5.04
CA ARG A 298 3.18 22.51 4.49
C ARG A 298 2.06 23.05 5.36
N LYS A 299 1.17 22.19 5.86
CA LYS A 299 0.10 22.57 6.80
C LYS A 299 0.68 23.12 8.11
N LEU A 300 1.68 22.42 8.66
CA LEU A 300 2.38 22.82 9.88
C LEU A 300 3.02 24.21 9.76
N LYS A 301 3.76 24.46 8.66
CA LYS A 301 4.32 25.79 8.35
C LYS A 301 3.24 26.85 8.15
N GLY A 302 2.07 26.48 7.65
CA GLY A 302 0.91 27.35 7.53
C GLY A 302 0.38 27.81 8.89
N PHE A 303 0.24 26.89 9.85
CA PHE A 303 -0.18 27.22 11.21
C PHE A 303 0.81 28.13 11.93
N ALA A 304 2.11 27.90 11.76
CA ALA A 304 3.15 28.76 12.32
C ALA A 304 3.05 30.20 11.78
N ARG A 305 2.84 30.36 10.47
CA ARG A 305 2.67 31.69 9.84
C ARG A 305 1.39 32.41 10.29
N ALA A 306 0.36 31.67 10.67
CA ALA A 306 -0.88 32.21 11.22
C ALA A 306 -0.80 32.54 12.72
N GLY A 307 0.34 32.23 13.37
CA GLY A 307 0.51 32.41 14.82
C GLY A 307 -0.32 31.45 15.67
N LEU A 308 -0.85 30.37 15.08
CA LEU A 308 -1.66 29.36 15.78
C LEU A 308 -0.81 28.37 16.58
N ILE A 309 0.46 28.23 16.20
CA ILE A 309 1.47 27.47 16.94
C ILE A 309 2.70 28.34 17.13
N THR A 310 3.43 28.13 18.23
CA THR A 310 4.77 28.69 18.41
C THR A 310 5.71 28.14 17.35
N GLU A 311 6.83 28.82 17.11
CA GLU A 311 7.88 28.26 16.26
C GLU A 311 8.30 26.87 16.75
N LEU A 312 8.59 25.97 15.82
CA LEU A 312 9.01 24.61 16.14
C LEU A 312 10.32 24.69 16.93
N ASP A 313 10.36 24.03 18.08
CA ASP A 313 11.61 23.89 18.83
C ASP A 313 12.61 22.99 18.09
N GLU A 314 13.86 23.02 18.54
CA GLU A 314 14.95 22.26 17.93
C GLU A 314 14.71 20.75 17.98
N GLU A 315 13.99 20.24 18.98
CA GLU A 315 13.71 18.82 19.14
C GLU A 315 12.72 18.33 18.09
N ASN A 316 11.62 19.07 17.88
CA ASN A 316 10.63 18.78 16.86
C ASN A 316 11.24 18.85 15.46
N VAL A 317 12.13 19.82 15.19
CA VAL A 317 12.87 19.90 13.92
C VAL A 317 13.73 18.65 13.72
N ARG A 318 14.48 18.21 14.74
CA ARG A 318 15.28 16.98 14.66
C ARG A 318 14.43 15.74 14.42
N LEU A 319 13.26 15.63 15.05
CA LEU A 319 12.34 14.50 14.84
C LEU A 319 11.79 14.46 13.41
N ILE A 320 11.42 15.62 12.87
CA ILE A 320 10.97 15.77 11.48
C ILE A 320 12.06 15.35 10.50
N GLU A 321 13.30 15.81 10.71
CA GLU A 321 14.44 15.45 9.86
C GLU A 321 14.78 13.96 9.96
N LYS A 322 14.83 13.41 11.18
CA LYS A 322 15.08 11.98 11.40
C LYS A 322 14.05 11.12 10.69
N TYR A 323 12.77 11.45 10.85
CA TYR A 323 11.68 10.73 10.18
C TYR A 323 11.86 10.67 8.65
N GLN A 324 12.21 11.81 8.04
CA GLN A 324 12.45 11.86 6.60
C GLN A 324 13.67 11.04 6.19
N LEU A 325 14.75 11.07 6.99
CA LEU A 325 15.97 10.29 6.73
C LEU A 325 15.72 8.78 6.84
N ASP A 326 14.92 8.34 7.82
CA ASP A 326 14.58 6.92 7.98
C ASP A 326 13.81 6.40 6.75
N ILE A 327 12.82 7.15 6.26
CA ILE A 327 12.07 6.79 5.03
C ILE A 327 12.98 6.77 3.80
N LEU A 328 13.91 7.72 3.68
CA LEU A 328 14.88 7.75 2.58
C LEU A 328 15.83 6.55 2.64
N ALA A 329 16.26 6.15 3.85
CA ALA A 329 17.12 4.99 4.04
C ALA A 329 16.41 3.70 3.61
N ASP A 330 15.13 3.54 3.94
CA ASP A 330 14.30 2.42 3.48
C ASP A 330 14.20 2.35 1.96
N GLY A 331 13.93 3.48 1.29
CA GLY A 331 13.86 3.54 -0.16
C GLY A 331 15.18 3.20 -0.85
N VAL A 332 16.31 3.65 -0.30
CA VAL A 332 17.65 3.29 -0.79
C VAL A 332 17.94 1.80 -0.56
N ARG A 333 17.61 1.26 0.62
CA ARG A 333 17.77 -0.16 0.95
C ARG A 333 17.01 -1.05 -0.03
N LEU A 334 15.72 -0.77 -0.24
CA LEU A 334 14.88 -1.46 -1.23
C LEU A 334 15.46 -1.37 -2.64
N SER A 335 16.00 -0.21 -3.03
CA SER A 335 16.60 -0.05 -4.36
C SER A 335 17.85 -0.91 -4.56
N ASN A 336 18.73 -0.97 -3.57
CA ASN A 336 19.96 -1.78 -3.64
C ASN A 336 19.62 -3.26 -3.78
N TRP A 337 18.63 -3.70 -3.02
CA TRP A 337 18.06 -5.04 -3.05
C TRP A 337 17.52 -5.44 -4.43
N VAL A 338 16.77 -4.56 -5.10
CA VAL A 338 16.30 -4.78 -6.48
C VAL A 338 17.46 -4.78 -7.47
N MET A 339 18.47 -3.91 -7.30
CA MET A 339 19.61 -3.85 -8.21
C MET A 339 20.55 -5.05 -8.08
N GLN A 340 20.58 -5.73 -6.93
CA GLN A 340 21.37 -6.95 -6.71
C GLN A 340 20.72 -8.19 -7.33
N GLU A 341 19.39 -8.27 -7.32
CA GLU A 341 18.63 -9.46 -7.78
C GLU A 341 18.02 -9.29 -9.16
N GLY A 342 17.82 -8.05 -9.61
CA GLY A 342 17.07 -7.72 -10.80
C GLY A 342 17.89 -7.75 -12.09
N SER A 343 17.21 -8.05 -13.19
CA SER A 343 17.73 -7.88 -14.54
C SER A 343 17.98 -6.41 -14.87
N SER A 344 18.89 -6.14 -15.80
CA SER A 344 19.23 -4.78 -16.27
C SER A 344 18.02 -3.97 -16.75
N SER A 345 16.93 -4.64 -17.17
CA SER A 345 15.66 -4.03 -17.58
C SER A 345 14.93 -3.28 -16.45
N ILE A 346 15.12 -3.65 -15.18
CA ILE A 346 14.41 -3.06 -14.04
C ILE A 346 15.14 -1.81 -13.51
N SER A 347 16.42 -1.64 -13.84
CA SER A 347 17.28 -0.53 -13.38
C SER A 347 16.67 0.84 -13.67
N GLY A 348 16.11 1.05 -14.86
CA GLY A 348 15.46 2.32 -15.22
C GLY A 348 14.20 2.62 -14.40
N VAL A 349 13.49 1.58 -13.94
CA VAL A 349 12.29 1.70 -13.10
C VAL A 349 12.67 2.04 -11.65
N VAL A 350 13.79 1.49 -11.16
CA VAL A 350 14.34 1.80 -9.83
C VAL A 350 14.82 3.25 -9.76
N HIS A 351 15.60 3.72 -10.74
CA HIS A 351 16.08 5.11 -10.75
C HIS A 351 14.93 6.12 -10.87
N GLU A 352 13.86 5.79 -11.61
CA GLU A 352 12.66 6.62 -11.67
C GLU A 352 11.98 6.75 -10.29
N ARG A 353 11.86 5.64 -9.54
CA ARG A 353 11.30 5.65 -8.18
C ARG A 353 12.20 6.42 -7.21
N LEU A 354 13.52 6.24 -7.28
CA LEU A 354 14.47 7.01 -6.48
C LEU A 354 14.41 8.51 -6.80
N LEU A 355 14.29 8.88 -8.09
CA LEU A 355 14.10 10.26 -8.51
C LEU A 355 12.84 10.85 -7.88
N ALA A 356 11.70 10.16 -7.98
CA ALA A 356 10.44 10.59 -7.37
C ALA A 356 10.57 10.74 -5.85
N MET A 357 11.24 9.79 -5.19
CA MET A 357 11.52 9.81 -3.75
C MET A 357 12.31 11.06 -3.35
N TYR A 358 13.44 11.32 -4.01
CA TYR A 358 14.28 12.49 -3.71
C TYR A 358 13.58 13.81 -4.06
N ILE A 359 12.76 13.85 -5.10
CA ILE A 359 11.91 15.01 -5.41
C ILE A 359 10.93 15.29 -4.26
N CYS A 360 10.21 14.27 -3.77
CA CYS A 360 9.26 14.42 -2.66
C CYS A 360 9.96 14.84 -1.36
N ALA A 361 11.17 14.34 -1.11
CA ALA A 361 11.99 14.76 0.03
C ALA A 361 12.62 16.15 -0.14
N GLY A 362 12.66 16.68 -1.36
CA GLY A 362 13.33 17.94 -1.68
C GLY A 362 14.85 17.82 -1.66
N ARG A 363 15.42 16.68 -2.06
CA ARG A 363 16.86 16.39 -2.08
C ARG A 363 17.41 16.59 -3.50
N GLY A 364 17.84 17.82 -3.79
CA GLY A 364 18.16 18.27 -5.15
C GLY A 364 19.35 17.53 -5.78
N LEU A 365 20.45 17.42 -5.03
CA LEU A 365 21.68 16.77 -5.50
C LEU A 365 21.46 15.28 -5.83
N GLU A 366 20.77 14.57 -4.95
CA GLU A 366 20.45 13.15 -5.14
C GLU A 366 19.46 12.94 -6.28
N ALA A 367 18.44 13.79 -6.39
CA ALA A 367 17.50 13.75 -7.51
C ALA A 367 18.19 14.01 -8.85
N GLU A 368 19.10 14.98 -8.90
CA GLU A 368 19.90 15.25 -10.09
C GLU A 368 20.77 14.05 -10.46
N ARG A 369 21.40 13.39 -9.47
CA ARG A 369 22.13 12.14 -9.72
C ARG A 369 21.25 11.10 -10.40
N GLN A 370 20.02 10.88 -9.90
CA GLN A 370 19.12 9.90 -10.50
C GLN A 370 18.70 10.24 -11.94
N LEU A 371 18.55 11.53 -12.30
CA LEU A 371 18.32 11.92 -13.70
C LEU A 371 19.45 11.44 -14.62
N TRP A 372 20.70 11.52 -14.16
CA TRP A 372 21.85 11.06 -14.93
C TRP A 372 21.97 9.55 -14.96
N GLU A 373 21.72 8.85 -13.85
CA GLU A 373 21.69 7.37 -13.82
C GLU A 373 20.60 6.82 -14.76
N MET A 374 19.41 7.43 -14.78
CA MET A 374 18.35 7.08 -15.73
C MET A 374 18.82 7.20 -17.19
N LYS A 375 19.50 8.32 -17.51
CA LYS A 375 20.05 8.55 -18.84
C LYS A 375 21.13 7.52 -19.22
N LEU A 376 21.98 7.12 -18.27
CA LEU A 376 23.01 6.10 -18.49
C LEU A 376 22.42 4.72 -18.82
N VAL A 377 21.29 4.37 -18.20
CA VAL A 377 20.57 3.12 -18.49
C VAL A 377 19.61 3.23 -19.68
N GLY A 378 19.72 4.30 -20.48
CA GLY A 378 18.94 4.47 -21.71
C GLY A 378 17.49 4.90 -21.51
N LYS A 379 17.11 5.34 -20.31
CA LYS A 379 15.75 5.81 -20.00
C LYS A 379 15.75 7.32 -19.77
N GLU A 380 15.14 8.07 -20.67
CA GLU A 380 15.08 9.53 -20.54
C GLU A 380 13.93 9.94 -19.59
N ALA A 381 14.24 10.78 -18.61
CA ALA A 381 13.22 11.38 -17.74
C ALA A 381 12.41 12.46 -18.48
N ASP A 382 11.15 12.64 -18.07
CA ASP A 382 10.32 13.72 -18.59
C ASP A 382 10.95 15.09 -18.31
N GLY A 383 10.82 16.03 -19.26
CA GLY A 383 11.35 17.38 -19.15
C GLY A 383 10.80 18.14 -17.94
N ASP A 384 9.60 17.79 -17.48
CA ASP A 384 9.02 18.38 -16.27
C ASP A 384 9.72 17.93 -14.99
N LEU A 385 10.29 16.72 -14.95
CA LEU A 385 11.10 16.26 -13.81
C LEU A 385 12.42 17.04 -13.71
N TYR A 386 13.07 17.34 -14.84
CA TYR A 386 14.26 18.20 -14.86
C TYR A 386 13.99 19.59 -14.28
N ASP A 387 12.86 20.20 -14.63
CA ASP A 387 12.46 21.51 -14.10
C ASP A 387 12.19 21.47 -12.59
N ILE A 388 11.56 20.41 -12.09
CA ILE A 388 11.30 20.22 -10.66
C ILE A 388 12.63 20.08 -9.91
N VAL A 389 13.56 19.25 -10.39
CA VAL A 389 14.89 19.08 -9.77
C VAL A 389 15.68 20.38 -9.80
N LEU A 390 15.63 21.14 -10.89
CA LEU A 390 16.24 22.46 -11.01
C LEU A 390 15.69 23.42 -9.95
N ALA A 391 14.36 23.46 -9.76
CA ALA A 391 13.74 24.31 -8.75
C ALA A 391 14.13 23.91 -7.32
N ILE A 392 14.27 22.61 -7.04
CA ILE A 392 14.75 22.11 -5.74
C ILE A 392 16.20 22.57 -5.50
N CYS A 393 17.10 22.33 -6.46
CA CYS A 393 18.50 22.77 -6.37
C CYS A 393 18.61 24.28 -6.16
N ALA A 394 17.79 25.06 -6.87
CA ALA A 394 17.72 26.51 -6.70
C ALA A 394 17.24 26.94 -5.31
N SER A 395 16.29 26.20 -4.72
CA SER A 395 15.84 26.48 -3.35
C SER A 395 16.91 26.17 -2.27
N GLN A 396 17.95 25.42 -2.64
CA GLN A 396 19.08 25.02 -1.77
C GLN A 396 20.37 25.78 -2.12
N LYS A 397 20.36 26.61 -3.17
CA LYS A 397 21.52 27.33 -3.69
C LYS A 397 22.66 26.43 -4.18
N GLU A 398 22.32 25.28 -4.76
CA GLU A 398 23.28 24.33 -5.32
C GLU A 398 23.78 24.76 -6.71
N ALA A 399 24.67 25.76 -6.74
CA ALA A 399 25.10 26.44 -7.97
C ALA A 399 25.67 25.51 -9.05
N SER A 400 26.42 24.48 -8.67
CA SER A 400 27.01 23.50 -9.60
C SER A 400 25.95 22.65 -10.31
N SER A 401 24.95 22.18 -9.57
CA SER A 401 23.83 21.41 -10.10
C SER A 401 22.92 22.27 -10.97
N ILE A 402 22.64 23.50 -10.52
CA ILE A 402 21.88 24.46 -11.31
C ILE A 402 22.59 24.69 -12.65
N ALA A 403 23.91 24.94 -12.65
CA ALA A 403 24.66 25.16 -13.89
C ALA A 403 24.59 23.96 -14.85
N ARG A 404 24.76 22.73 -14.33
CA ARG A 404 24.68 21.50 -15.15
C ARG A 404 23.30 21.30 -15.76
N LEU A 405 22.23 21.40 -14.96
CA LEU A 405 20.85 21.29 -15.44
C LEU A 405 20.49 22.43 -16.41
N PHE A 406 21.06 23.63 -16.21
CA PHE A 406 20.79 24.80 -17.05
C PHE A 406 21.28 24.65 -18.48
N THR A 407 22.36 23.88 -18.73
CA THR A 407 22.87 23.63 -20.09
C THR A 407 21.79 23.05 -21.02
N ARG A 408 20.88 22.23 -20.48
CA ARG A 408 19.74 21.67 -21.21
C ARG A 408 18.71 22.74 -21.62
N ILE A 409 18.57 23.79 -20.80
CA ILE A 409 17.65 24.89 -21.08
C ILE A 409 18.15 25.73 -22.25
N GLU A 410 19.47 25.93 -22.36
CA GLU A 410 20.04 26.83 -23.38
C GLU A 410 19.75 26.39 -24.81
N VAL A 411 19.66 25.08 -25.05
CA VAL A 411 19.36 24.49 -26.37
C VAL A 411 17.86 24.25 -26.61
N ALA A 412 17.00 24.53 -25.63
CA ALA A 412 15.56 24.25 -25.72
C ALA A 412 14.80 25.29 -26.57
N SER A 413 13.54 25.00 -26.92
CA SER A 413 12.65 25.98 -27.56
C SER A 413 12.33 27.15 -26.63
N SER A 414 11.94 28.32 -27.16
CA SER A 414 11.59 29.51 -26.37
C SER A 414 10.50 29.23 -25.33
N LEU A 415 9.47 28.46 -25.70
CA LEU A 415 8.40 28.05 -24.80
C LEU A 415 8.92 27.20 -23.63
N ARG A 416 9.80 26.23 -23.92
CA ARG A 416 10.40 25.39 -22.88
C ARG A 416 11.32 26.20 -21.98
N LYS A 417 12.14 27.10 -22.55
CA LYS A 417 12.99 28.02 -21.78
C LYS A 417 12.18 28.86 -20.80
N LYS A 418 11.05 29.43 -21.24
CA LYS A 418 10.16 30.20 -20.36
C LYS A 418 9.70 29.34 -19.18
N LYS A 419 9.22 28.11 -19.44
CA LYS A 419 8.74 27.19 -18.41
C LYS A 419 9.85 26.86 -17.40
N SER A 420 11.04 26.48 -17.87
CA SER A 420 12.17 26.11 -17.01
C SER A 420 12.70 27.29 -16.20
N LEU A 421 12.77 28.49 -16.77
CA LEU A 421 13.16 29.71 -16.06
C LEU A 421 12.13 30.10 -14.98
N SER A 422 10.83 29.93 -15.25
CA SER A 422 9.79 30.11 -14.22
C SER A 422 9.93 29.11 -13.07
N TRP A 423 10.29 27.86 -13.33
CA TRP A 423 10.57 26.88 -12.27
C TRP A 423 11.81 27.24 -11.46
N LEU A 424 12.91 27.59 -12.12
CA LEU A 424 14.15 28.06 -11.48
C LEU A 424 13.87 29.24 -10.55
N LEU A 425 13.13 30.23 -11.05
CA LEU A 425 12.72 31.42 -10.32
C LEU A 425 11.92 31.08 -9.06
N ARG A 426 10.89 30.23 -9.19
CA ARG A 426 10.06 29.79 -8.07
C ARG A 426 10.86 28.99 -7.04
N GLY A 427 11.86 28.23 -7.49
CA GLY A 427 12.85 27.56 -6.65
C GLY A 427 13.62 28.56 -5.77
N TYR A 428 14.24 29.57 -6.37
CA TYR A 428 14.94 30.62 -5.62
C TYR A 428 14.03 31.38 -4.64
N VAL A 429 12.81 31.72 -5.06
CA VAL A 429 11.81 32.35 -4.20
C VAL A 429 11.47 31.46 -2.99
N LYS A 430 11.33 30.14 -3.19
CA LYS A 430 11.07 29.18 -2.12
C LYS A 430 12.24 29.07 -1.12
N GLY A 431 13.48 29.13 -1.61
CA GLY A 431 14.70 29.17 -0.78
C GLY A 431 14.98 30.52 -0.12
N GLY A 432 14.25 31.57 -0.49
CA GLY A 432 14.50 32.94 0.00
C GLY A 432 15.70 33.64 -0.67
N HIS A 433 16.19 33.10 -1.79
CA HIS A 433 17.29 33.64 -2.58
C HIS A 433 16.78 34.68 -3.58
N TYR A 434 16.28 35.81 -3.07
CA TYR A 434 15.57 36.79 -3.90
C TYR A 434 16.45 37.53 -4.90
N ASP A 435 17.76 37.65 -4.68
CA ASP A 435 18.68 38.25 -5.64
C ASP A 435 18.86 37.38 -6.88
N ASP A 436 19.10 36.07 -6.69
CA ASP A 436 19.20 35.10 -7.78
C ASP A 436 17.86 34.99 -8.56
N ALA A 437 16.74 35.12 -7.84
CA ALA A 437 15.41 35.21 -8.44
C ALA A 437 15.25 36.47 -9.31
N ALA A 438 15.73 37.63 -8.85
CA ALA A 438 15.69 38.87 -9.61
C ALA A 438 16.54 38.82 -10.87
N GLU A 439 17.75 38.26 -10.79
CA GLU A 439 18.60 38.06 -11.98
C GLU A 439 17.97 37.07 -12.96
N THR A 440 17.27 36.05 -12.48
CA THR A 440 16.50 35.13 -13.35
C THR A 440 15.38 35.87 -14.08
N LEU A 441 14.64 36.77 -13.41
CA LEU A 441 13.63 37.61 -14.06
C LEU A 441 14.24 38.52 -15.12
N ILE A 442 15.37 39.16 -14.83
CA ILE A 442 16.07 40.03 -15.78
C ILE A 442 16.51 39.23 -16.99
N LYS A 443 17.08 38.04 -16.79
CA LYS A 443 17.45 37.11 -17.87
C LYS A 443 16.25 36.72 -18.74
N MET A 444 15.07 36.49 -18.15
CA MET A 444 13.85 36.25 -18.93
C MET A 444 13.54 37.44 -19.84
N LEU A 445 13.60 38.67 -19.33
CA LEU A 445 13.35 39.89 -20.11
C LEU A 445 14.38 40.07 -21.24
N ASP A 446 15.66 39.80 -20.96
CA ASP A 446 16.74 39.90 -21.95
C ASP A 446 16.58 38.88 -23.09
N LEU A 447 15.96 37.73 -22.79
CA LEU A 447 15.60 36.71 -23.79
C LEU A 447 14.26 37.00 -24.50
N GLY A 448 13.62 38.14 -24.22
CA GLY A 448 12.29 38.48 -24.77
C GLY A 448 11.15 37.62 -24.21
N LEU A 449 11.34 36.99 -23.04
CA LEU A 449 10.35 36.14 -22.39
C LEU A 449 9.64 36.92 -21.29
N ASN A 450 8.32 37.07 -21.40
CA ASN A 450 7.53 37.80 -20.41
C ASN A 450 7.28 36.95 -19.15
N PRO A 451 7.77 37.37 -17.96
CA PRO A 451 7.51 36.68 -16.71
C PRO A 451 6.08 36.86 -16.21
N ASP A 452 5.56 35.85 -15.52
CA ASP A 452 4.19 35.88 -15.01
C ASP A 452 4.03 36.92 -13.88
N TYR A 453 2.81 37.44 -13.70
CA TYR A 453 2.55 38.50 -12.71
C TYR A 453 2.87 38.05 -11.27
N LEU A 454 2.43 36.85 -10.89
CA LEU A 454 2.65 36.30 -9.55
C LEU A 454 4.14 36.12 -9.25
N ASP A 455 4.91 35.70 -10.25
CA ASP A 455 6.35 35.51 -10.15
C ASP A 455 7.06 36.86 -9.89
N ARG A 456 6.71 37.90 -10.66
CA ARG A 456 7.21 39.27 -10.45
C ARG A 456 6.86 39.81 -9.06
N ALA A 457 5.60 39.66 -8.65
CA ALA A 457 5.11 40.14 -7.37
C ALA A 457 5.83 39.46 -6.18
N ALA A 458 6.04 38.15 -6.26
CA ALA A 458 6.71 37.38 -5.21
C ALA A 458 8.17 37.83 -5.02
N VAL A 459 8.92 38.05 -6.11
CA VAL A 459 10.31 38.52 -6.04
C VAL A 459 10.38 39.94 -5.48
N LEU A 460 9.57 40.87 -5.99
CA LEU A 460 9.54 42.25 -5.52
C LEU A 460 9.18 42.32 -4.03
N GLN A 461 8.20 41.52 -3.57
CA GLN A 461 7.82 41.47 -2.16
C GLN A 461 8.96 40.89 -1.30
N GLY A 462 9.64 39.85 -1.78
CA GLY A 462 10.78 39.24 -1.11
C GLY A 462 11.96 40.21 -0.94
N LEU A 463 12.38 40.86 -2.03
CA LEU A 463 13.41 41.89 -2.01
C LEU A 463 13.04 43.05 -1.08
N ARG A 464 11.77 43.49 -1.11
CA ARG A 464 11.27 44.57 -0.24
C ARG A 464 11.34 44.22 1.25
N LYS A 465 11.04 42.97 1.64
CA LYS A 465 11.20 42.52 3.03
C LYS A 465 12.68 42.49 3.45
N GLY A 466 13.58 42.23 2.50
CA GLY A 466 15.03 42.21 2.71
C GLY A 466 15.75 43.54 2.49
N ILE A 467 15.05 44.65 2.18
CA ILE A 467 15.66 45.91 1.74
C ILE A 467 16.63 46.53 2.77
N HIS A 468 16.51 46.17 4.05
CA HIS A 468 17.40 46.63 5.12
C HIS A 468 18.76 45.90 5.13
N ARG A 469 18.92 44.82 4.36
CA ARG A 469 20.21 44.13 4.16
C ARG A 469 20.99 44.81 3.03
N SER A 470 22.29 45.00 3.21
CA SER A 470 23.16 45.65 2.21
C SER A 470 23.17 44.86 0.89
N GLY A 471 22.97 45.54 -0.24
CA GLY A 471 22.94 44.94 -1.59
C GLY A 471 21.53 44.82 -2.19
N ASN A 472 20.54 44.43 -1.39
CA ASN A 472 19.16 44.18 -1.86
C ASN A 472 18.47 45.42 -2.45
N VAL A 473 18.86 46.62 -2.03
CA VAL A 473 18.32 47.88 -2.57
C VAL A 473 18.69 48.05 -4.03
N GLU A 474 19.94 47.77 -4.41
CA GLU A 474 20.40 47.92 -5.80
C GLU A 474 19.71 46.92 -6.72
N THR A 475 19.66 45.64 -6.30
CA THR A 475 18.93 44.60 -7.03
C THR A 475 17.45 44.97 -7.22
N TYR A 476 16.81 45.51 -6.16
CA TYR A 476 15.41 45.94 -6.22
C TYR A 476 15.21 47.09 -7.21
N LEU A 477 16.04 48.13 -7.16
CA LEU A 477 15.96 49.27 -8.07
C LEU A 477 16.20 48.85 -9.52
N LYS A 478 17.22 48.01 -9.77
CA LYS A 478 17.55 47.44 -11.07
C LYS A 478 16.37 46.66 -11.64
N LEU A 479 15.76 45.77 -10.84
CA LEU A 479 14.62 44.97 -11.26
C LEU A 479 13.39 45.84 -11.55
N CYS A 480 13.06 46.82 -10.68
CA CYS A 480 11.96 47.75 -10.90
C CYS A 480 12.13 48.51 -12.22
N LYS A 481 13.33 49.05 -12.48
CA LYS A 481 13.63 49.73 -13.74
C LYS A 481 13.42 48.81 -14.94
N ARG A 482 14.01 47.61 -14.95
CA ARG A 482 13.87 46.64 -16.06
C ARG A 482 12.41 46.24 -16.31
N LEU A 483 11.61 46.07 -15.27
CA LEU A 483 10.18 45.77 -15.39
C LEU A 483 9.37 46.97 -15.89
N SER A 484 9.75 48.20 -15.51
CA SER A 484 9.13 49.44 -16.00
C SER A 484 9.44 49.65 -17.49
N ASP A 485 10.70 49.48 -17.89
CA ASP A 485 11.15 49.54 -19.29
C ASP A 485 10.38 48.53 -20.18
N ALA A 486 10.06 47.36 -19.62
CA ALA A 486 9.27 46.32 -20.29
C ALA A 486 7.75 46.55 -20.21
N SER A 487 7.28 47.66 -19.64
CA SER A 487 5.84 47.97 -19.43
C SER A 487 5.10 46.90 -18.61
N LEU A 488 5.81 46.18 -17.75
CA LEU A 488 5.30 45.11 -16.91
C LEU A 488 4.87 45.60 -15.53
N ILE A 489 5.34 46.78 -15.12
CA ILE A 489 4.86 47.51 -13.94
C ILE A 489 4.65 48.98 -14.33
N GLY A 490 3.82 49.69 -13.57
CA GLY A 490 3.70 51.15 -13.71
C GLY A 490 4.97 51.88 -13.24
N PRO A 491 5.07 53.20 -13.50
CA PRO A 491 6.18 54.03 -13.02
C PRO A 491 6.33 53.87 -11.51
N ALA A 492 7.53 53.51 -11.04
CA ALA A 492 7.77 53.19 -9.64
C ALA A 492 8.34 54.40 -8.90
N LEU A 493 7.59 54.93 -7.93
CA LEU A 493 8.09 55.88 -6.94
C LEU A 493 8.79 55.12 -5.81
N VAL A 494 10.10 55.30 -5.69
CA VAL A 494 10.88 54.72 -4.58
C VAL A 494 11.12 55.77 -3.52
N TYR A 495 10.64 55.49 -2.31
CA TYR A 495 10.89 56.27 -1.10
C TYR A 495 11.96 55.57 -0.26
N LEU A 496 13.12 56.21 -0.12
CA LEU A 496 14.23 55.73 0.69
C LEU A 496 14.44 56.68 1.86
N TYR A 497 14.25 56.17 3.08
CA TYR A 497 14.55 56.92 4.30
C TYR A 497 15.92 56.53 4.85
N MET A 498 16.86 57.46 4.85
CA MET A 498 18.18 57.27 5.44
C MET A 498 18.17 57.79 6.89
N LYS A 499 17.93 56.88 7.84
CA LYS A 499 17.82 57.19 9.28
C LYS A 499 19.01 57.97 9.83
N LYS A 500 20.25 57.65 9.40
CA LYS A 500 21.48 58.32 9.84
C LYS A 500 21.47 59.82 9.54
N TYR A 501 20.85 60.24 8.45
CA TYR A 501 20.84 61.63 7.98
C TYR A 501 19.46 62.29 8.10
N LYS A 502 18.46 61.57 8.63
CA LYS A 502 17.04 61.96 8.62
C LYS A 502 16.55 62.42 7.23
N LEU A 503 17.10 61.82 6.17
CA LEU A 503 16.86 62.24 4.78
C LEU A 503 15.85 61.30 4.09
N TRP A 504 14.89 61.88 3.37
CA TRP A 504 14.03 61.16 2.44
C TRP A 504 14.52 61.39 1.01
N VAL A 505 14.81 60.29 0.30
CA VAL A 505 15.08 60.30 -1.13
C VAL A 505 13.85 59.77 -1.83
N ILE A 506 13.28 60.58 -2.72
CA ILE A 506 12.18 60.20 -3.61
C ILE A 506 12.77 60.11 -5.00
N LYS A 507 12.71 58.93 -5.62
CA LYS A 507 13.19 58.71 -6.98
C LYS A 507 12.10 58.08 -7.82
N MET A 508 11.77 58.72 -8.94
CA MET A 508 11.00 58.10 -10.03
C MET A 508 11.94 57.19 -10.82
N LEU A 509 11.51 55.94 -11.05
CA LEU A 509 12.19 54.97 -11.89
C LEU A 509 11.48 54.76 -13.22
#